data_AF-A0A6B3HRA9-F1
#
_entry.id   AF-A0A6B3HRA9-F1
#
_cell.length_a   1.000
_cell.length_b   1.000
_cell.length_c   1.000
_cell.angle_alpha   90.00
_cell.angle_beta   90.00
_cell.angle_gamma   90.00
#
_symmetry.space_group_name_H-M   'P 1'
#
loop_
_entity.id
_entity.type
_entity.pdbx_description
1 polymer ?
#
loop_
_entity_poly.entity_id
_entity_poly.type
_entity_poly.pdbx_seq_one_letter_code
_entity_poly.pdbx_strand_id
1 'polypeptide(L)' 'CLWLNALGASAAGVFFSLAGYEAGARARADGVGLPLFVMDLTGAPQPVNSPADELVSTGA' A
#
# COMPACT_ATOMS: atom_id res chain seq x y z
N CYS A 1 11.57 -3.26 5.77
CA CYS A 1 11.55 -4.73 5.98
C CYS A 1 10.15 -5.32 6.24
N LEU A 2 9.07 -4.53 6.28
CA LEU A 2 7.72 -5.04 6.55
C LEU A 2 7.20 -6.02 5.47
N TRP A 3 7.50 -5.72 4.20
CA TRP A 3 7.03 -6.49 3.04
C TRP A 3 7.47 -7.97 3.03
N LEU A 4 8.69 -8.26 3.52
CA LEU A 4 9.19 -9.64 3.63
C LEU A 4 8.51 -10.44 4.76
N ASN A 5 7.98 -9.77 5.79
CA ASN A 5 7.32 -10.44 6.91
C ASN A 5 5.92 -10.95 6.51
N ALA A 6 5.18 -10.15 5.72
CA ALA A 6 3.87 -10.53 5.21
C ALA A 6 3.93 -11.79 4.30
N LEU A 7 4.98 -11.91 3.48
CA LEU A 7 5.23 -13.11 2.67
C LEU A 7 5.40 -14.38 3.52
N GLY A 8 6.00 -14.28 4.71
CA GLY A 8 6.13 -15.39 5.65
C GLY A 8 4.82 -15.78 6.34
N ALA A 9 3.86 -14.85 6.43
CA ALA A 9 2.55 -15.07 7.04
C ALA A 9 1.45 -15.44 6.04
N SER A 10 1.77 -15.62 4.75
CA SER A 10 0.80 -15.77 3.66
C SER A 10 -0.23 -14.63 3.62
N ALA A 11 0.20 -13.41 3.96
CA ALA A 11 -0.63 -12.22 4.00
C ALA A 11 -0.15 -11.18 2.97
N ALA A 12 -1.06 -10.30 2.53
CA ALA A 12 -0.71 -9.17 1.68
C ALA A 12 0.05 -8.12 2.51
N GLY A 13 1.27 -7.76 2.08
CA GLY A 13 2.02 -6.65 2.66
C GLY A 13 1.55 -5.33 2.09
N VAL A 14 1.29 -4.33 2.94
CA VAL A 14 0.88 -2.98 2.54
C VAL A 14 1.81 -1.93 3.16
N PHE A 15 1.86 -0.72 2.58
CA PHE A 15 2.66 0.37 3.13
C PHE A 15 1.82 1.64 3.35
N PHE A 16 2.08 2.35 4.44
CA PHE A 16 1.40 3.58 4.83
C PHE A 16 2.40 4.74 4.92
N SER A 17 1.99 5.92 4.47
CA SER A 17 2.77 7.16 4.59
C SER A 17 1.89 8.32 5.00
N LEU A 18 2.39 9.19 5.88
CA LEU A 18 1.74 10.48 6.18
C LEU A 18 2.08 11.55 5.14
N ALA A 19 3.31 11.53 4.61
CA ALA A 19 3.82 12.56 3.71
C ALA A 19 3.55 12.25 2.22
N GLY A 20 2.85 11.15 1.92
CA GLY A 20 2.70 10.67 0.55
C GLY A 20 3.93 9.92 0.04
N TYR A 21 4.03 9.79 -1.28
CA TYR A 21 5.06 9.05 -1.99
C TYR A 21 5.51 9.83 -3.22
N GLU A 22 6.80 9.77 -3.51
CA GLU A 22 7.31 10.28 -4.78
C GLU A 22 6.81 9.42 -5.96
N ALA A 23 6.70 10.03 -7.13
CA ALA A 23 6.22 9.36 -8.34
C ALA A 23 7.05 8.12 -8.71
N GLY A 24 8.37 8.15 -8.48
CA GLY A 24 9.23 6.99 -8.70
C GLY A 24 8.90 5.82 -7.77
N ALA A 25 8.60 6.09 -6.50
CA ALA A 25 8.19 5.07 -5.55
C ALA A 25 6.82 4.48 -5.91
N ARG A 26 5.88 5.33 -6.36
CA ARG A 26 4.56 4.90 -6.87
C ARG A 26 4.69 3.92 -8.02
N ALA A 27 5.40 4.30 -9.07
CA ALA A 27 5.56 3.47 -10.27
C ALA A 27 6.25 2.13 -9.96
N ARG A 28 7.20 2.11 -9.01
CA ARG A 28 7.85 0.88 -8.56
C ARG A 28 6.89 -0.03 -7.81
N ALA A 29 6.06 0.53 -6.92
CA ALA A 29 5.06 -0.23 -6.19
C ALA A 29 4.04 -0.88 -7.13
N ASP A 30 3.61 -0.16 -8.18
CA ASP A 30 2.71 -0.70 -9.19
C ASP A 30 3.35 -1.88 -9.93
N GLY A 31 4.63 -1.75 -10.30
CA GLY A 31 5.36 -2.82 -10.99
C GLY A 31 5.55 -4.10 -10.17
N VAL A 32 5.38 -4.05 -8.85
CA VAL A 32 5.49 -5.22 -7.95
C VAL A 32 4.17 -5.56 -7.25
N GLY A 33 3.08 -4.86 -7.58
CA GLY A 33 1.77 -5.06 -6.97
C GLY A 33 1.70 -4.72 -5.47
N LEU A 34 2.50 -3.77 -4.99
CA LEU A 34 2.49 -3.35 -3.58
C LEU A 34 1.38 -2.31 -3.33
N PRO A 35 0.37 -2.60 -2.49
CA PRO A 35 -0.64 -1.62 -2.11
C PRO A 35 -0.04 -0.53 -1.23
N LEU A 36 -0.31 0.72 -1.61
CA LEU A 36 0.14 1.90 -0.91
C LEU A 36 -1.05 2.72 -0.42
N PHE A 37 -0.93 3.24 0.79
CA PHE A 37 -1.92 4.09 1.41
C PHE A 37 -1.28 5.39 1.92
N VAL A 38 -2.01 6.50 1.80
CA VAL A 38 -1.70 7.75 2.51
C VAL A 38 -2.71 7.92 3.63
N MET A 39 -2.25 8.39 4.77
CA MET A 39 -3.11 8.61 5.93
C MET A 39 -2.89 10.03 6.41
N ASP A 40 -3.96 10.73 6.75
CA ASP A 40 -3.86 11.99 7.47
C ASP A 40 -4.00 11.74 8.99
N LEU A 41 -3.91 12.79 9.78
CA LEU A 41 -4.07 12.70 11.24
C LEU A 41 -5.50 12.34 11.67
N THR A 42 -6.46 12.29 10.74
CA THR A 42 -7.89 12.05 11.03
C THR A 42 -8.29 10.57 10.99
N GLY A 43 -7.42 9.69 10.48
CA GLY A 43 -7.48 8.27 10.83
C GLY A 43 -7.83 7.29 9.71
N ALA A 44 -8.22 7.75 8.51
CA ALA A 44 -8.64 6.85 7.44
C ALA A 44 -7.57 6.73 6.34
N PRO A 45 -6.98 5.54 6.11
CA PRO A 45 -6.03 5.34 5.01
C PRO A 45 -6.74 5.41 3.66
N GLN A 46 -6.18 6.21 2.75
CA GLN A 46 -6.66 6.39 1.38
C GLN A 46 -5.78 5.62 0.40
N PRO A 47 -6.37 4.78 -0.48
CA PRO A 47 -5.62 4.11 -1.53
C PRO A 47 -5.07 5.14 -2.51
N VAL A 48 -3.87 4.88 -3.01
CA VAL A 48 -3.15 5.82 -3.88
C VAL A 48 -2.53 5.16 -5.10
N ASN A 49 -2.79 3.87 -5.30
CA ASN A 49 -2.49 3.13 -6.52
C ASN A 49 -3.46 1.97 -6.76
N SER A 50 -3.46 1.44 -7.98
CA SER A 50 -4.35 0.36 -8.40
C SER A 50 -4.31 -0.88 -7.50
N PRO A 51 -3.13 -1.39 -7.06
CA PRO A 51 -3.11 -2.50 -6.08
C PRO A 51 -3.83 -2.19 -4.76
N ALA A 52 -3.81 -0.93 -4.29
CA ALA A 52 -4.55 -0.52 -3.10
C ALA A 52 -6.05 -0.38 -3.37
N ASP A 53 -6.44 0.15 -4.53
CA ASP A 53 -7.85 0.21 -4.94
C ASP A 53 -8.46 -1.20 -5.04
N GLU A 54 -7.73 -2.14 -5.65
CA GLU A 54 -8.13 -3.54 -5.75
C GLU A 54 -8.29 -4.16 -4.35
N LEU A 55 -7.31 -3.98 -3.46
CA LEU A 55 -7.36 -4.51 -2.10
C LEU A 55 -8.60 -4.02 -1.33
N VAL A 56 -8.93 -2.73 -1.44
CA VAL A 56 -10.13 -2.14 -0.83
C VAL A 56 -11.39 -2.73 -1.47
N SER A 57 -11.41 -2.90 -2.79
CA SER A 57 -12.58 -3.44 -3.50
C SER A 57 -12.91 -4.89 -3.14
N THR A 58 -11.88 -5.69 -2.84
CA THR A 58 -12.03 -7.09 -2.46
C THR A 58 -12.31 -7.30 -0.96
N GLY A 59 -12.20 -6.24 -0.15
CA GLY A 59 -12.45 -6.28 1.29
C GLY A 59 -11.51 -7.21 2.08
N ALA A 60 -10.25 -7.28 1.66
CA ALA A 60 -9.24 -8.18 2.24
C ALA A 60 -8.96 -7.94 3.73
#